data_AF-A0A2H5QSZ2-F1
#
_entry.id   AF-A0A2H5QSZ2-F1
#
_cell.length_a   1.000
_cell.length_b   1.000
_cell.length_c   1.000
_cell.angle_alpha   90.00
_cell.angle_beta   90.00
_cell.angle_gamma   90.00
#
_symmetry.space_group_name_H-M   'P 1'
#
loop_
_entity.id
_entity.type
_entity.pdbx_description
1 polymer ?
#
loop_
_entity_poly.entity_id
_entity_poly.type
_entity_poly.pdbx_seq_one_letter_code
_entity_poly.pdbx_strand_id
1 'polypeptide(L)'
;MREEEIEKLRGLVRDFVSKHLYSSAIFFADKIAALTNDPTGVYMQAQALFLGRHYHRPFHLLNASKIVLRDLRFRYLAGKCQALECLIENHMLTCEQETSLLSSLEFGFEDG
;
A
#
# COMPACT_ATOMS: atom_id res chain seq x y z
N MET A 1 25.49 4.28 7.08
CA MET A 1 25.27 2.82 6.96
C MET A 1 23.79 2.47 7.02
N ARG A 2 23.08 2.64 8.15
CA ARG A 2 21.64 2.26 8.24
C ARG A 2 20.70 2.94 7.23
N GLU A 3 20.86 4.22 6.94
CA GLU A 3 19.99 4.95 5.98
C GLU A 3 20.16 4.48 4.53
N GLU A 4 21.39 4.14 4.14
CA GLU A 4 21.69 3.63 2.79
C GLU A 4 21.07 2.24 2.56
N GLU A 5 21.06 1.39 3.60
CA GLU A 5 20.40 0.09 3.57
C GLU A 5 18.87 0.24 3.48
N ILE A 6 18.29 1.21 4.19
CA ILE A 6 16.86 1.53 4.10
C ILE A 6 16.49 1.96 2.67
N GLU A 7 17.29 2.80 2.02
CA GLU A 7 16.98 3.22 0.65
C GLU A 7 17.12 2.07 -0.35
N LYS A 8 18.09 1.17 -0.16
CA LYS A 8 18.19 -0.08 -0.94
C LYS A 8 16.96 -0.97 -0.75
N LEU A 9 16.46 -1.09 0.48
CA LEU A 9 15.23 -1.84 0.77
C LEU A 9 13.99 -1.20 0.15
N ARG A 10 13.90 0.13 0.14
CA ARG A 10 12.82 0.85 -0.56
C ARG A 10 12.87 0.59 -2.07
N GLY A 11 14.06 0.61 -2.66
CA GLY A 11 14.28 0.18 -4.05
C GLY A 11 13.82 -1.26 -4.29
N LEU A 12 14.16 -2.18 -3.40
CA LEU A 12 13.74 -3.58 -3.48
C LEU A 12 12.21 -3.74 -3.43
N VAL A 13 11.52 -2.98 -2.57
CA VAL A 13 10.06 -2.99 -2.50
C VAL A 13 9.44 -2.49 -3.81
N ARG A 14 9.97 -1.41 -4.39
CA ARG A 14 9.53 -0.90 -5.70
C ARG A 14 9.70 -1.96 -6.80
N ASP A 15 10.81 -2.69 -6.77
CA ASP A 15 11.06 -3.81 -7.69
C ASP A 15 10.12 -5.00 -7.49
N PHE A 16 9.77 -5.32 -6.24
CA PHE A 16 8.78 -6.36 -5.98
C PHE A 16 7.39 -5.95 -6.46
N VAL A 17 7.01 -4.69 -6.26
CA VAL A 17 5.73 -4.16 -6.75
C VAL A 17 5.67 -4.20 -8.29
N SER A 18 6.73 -3.76 -8.98
CA SER A 18 6.76 -3.76 -10.45
C SER A 18 6.72 -5.17 -11.05
N LYS A 19 7.23 -6.18 -10.34
CA LYS A 19 7.19 -7.60 -10.72
C LYS A 19 5.93 -8.32 -10.23
N HIS A 20 4.96 -7.61 -9.65
CA HIS A 20 3.74 -8.18 -9.05
C HIS A 20 4.00 -9.20 -7.91
N LEU A 21 5.18 -9.13 -7.26
CA LEU A 21 5.57 -9.96 -6.13
C LEU A 21 5.09 -9.36 -4.80
N TYR A 22 3.77 -9.21 -4.66
CA TYR A 22 3.17 -8.43 -3.57
C TYR A 22 3.42 -9.02 -2.18
N SER A 23 3.47 -10.34 -2.01
CA SER A 23 3.74 -10.96 -0.71
C SER A 23 5.12 -10.55 -0.16
N SER A 24 6.13 -10.51 -1.04
CA SER A 24 7.48 -10.04 -0.68
C SER A 24 7.47 -8.54 -0.43
N ALA A 25 6.81 -7.75 -1.29
CA ALA A 25 6.69 -6.30 -1.12
C ALA A 25 6.08 -5.94 0.25
N ILE A 26 4.99 -6.60 0.65
CA ILE A 26 4.32 -6.38 1.94
C ILE A 26 5.26 -6.67 3.10
N PHE A 27 5.98 -7.80 3.05
CA PHE A 27 6.90 -8.20 4.12
C PHE A 27 8.02 -7.18 4.31
N PHE A 28 8.68 -6.76 3.23
CA PHE A 28 9.78 -5.80 3.33
C PHE A 28 9.29 -4.40 3.67
N ALA A 29 8.14 -3.96 3.15
CA ALA A 29 7.56 -2.66 3.47
C ALA A 29 7.17 -2.57 4.96
N ASP A 30 6.61 -3.63 5.55
CA ASP A 30 6.34 -3.70 7.00
C ASP A 30 7.61 -3.52 7.83
N LYS A 31 8.72 -4.16 7.41
CA LYS A 31 10.02 -3.99 8.08
C LYS A 31 10.54 -2.57 7.95
N ILE A 32 10.46 -1.95 6.77
CA ILE A 32 10.86 -0.56 6.56
C ILE A 32 10.05 0.35 7.49
N ALA A 33 8.72 0.25 7.47
CA ALA A 33 7.83 1.07 8.30
C ALA A 33 8.14 0.93 9.81
N ALA A 34 8.40 -0.29 10.29
CA ALA A 34 8.77 -0.54 11.68
C ALA A 34 10.15 0.02 12.07
N LEU A 35 11.10 0.06 11.13
CA LEU A 35 12.47 0.53 11.38
C LEU A 35 12.61 2.05 11.31
N THR A 36 11.90 2.69 10.37
CA THR A 36 12.02 4.12 10.10
C THR A 36 10.98 4.96 10.84
N ASN A 37 9.80 4.37 11.09
CA ASN A 37 8.61 5.06 11.62
C ASN A 37 8.28 6.35 10.83
N ASP A 38 8.54 6.34 9.53
CA ASP A 38 8.37 7.50 8.65
C ASP A 38 7.16 7.34 7.71
N PRO A 39 6.56 8.45 7.25
CA PRO A 39 5.35 8.38 6.43
C PRO A 39 5.54 7.57 5.14
N THR A 40 6.70 7.68 4.48
CA THR A 40 7.00 6.94 3.25
C THR A 40 6.94 5.43 3.49
N GLY A 41 7.55 4.92 4.57
CA GLY A 41 7.48 3.50 4.90
C GLY A 41 6.04 3.00 5.10
N VAL A 42 5.24 3.77 5.83
CA VAL A 42 3.81 3.46 6.06
C VAL A 42 3.01 3.49 4.74
N TYR A 43 3.29 4.45 3.87
CA TYR A 43 2.63 4.53 2.56
C TYR A 43 2.97 3.32 1.69
N MET A 44 4.26 2.97 1.59
CA MET A 44 4.73 1.81 0.83
C MET A 44 4.10 0.51 1.34
N GLN A 45 3.95 0.36 2.66
CA GLN A 45 3.27 -0.80 3.26
C GLN A 45 1.79 -0.82 2.89
N ALA A 46 1.09 0.30 3.01
CA ALA A 46 -0.32 0.40 2.68
C ALA A 46 -0.58 0.14 1.19
N GLN A 47 0.28 0.67 0.31
CA GLN A 47 0.23 0.44 -1.13
C GLN A 47 0.46 -1.04 -1.47
N ALA A 48 1.48 -1.68 -0.89
CA ALA A 48 1.75 -3.09 -1.11
C ALA A 48 0.60 -3.98 -0.64
N LEU A 49 -0.03 -3.65 0.50
CA LEU A 49 -1.23 -4.35 1.00
C LEU A 49 -2.42 -4.19 0.06
N PHE A 50 -2.65 -2.98 -0.46
CA PHE A 50 -3.71 -2.71 -1.42
C PHE A 50 -3.53 -3.52 -2.70
N LEU A 51 -2.32 -3.51 -3.28
CA LEU A 51 -2.00 -4.28 -4.49
C LEU A 51 -2.06 -5.80 -4.25
N GLY A 52 -1.76 -6.24 -3.02
CA GLY A 52 -1.93 -7.61 -2.56
C GLY A 52 -3.38 -8.01 -2.24
N ARG A 53 -4.38 -7.18 -2.54
CA ARG A 53 -5.82 -7.40 -2.27
C ARG A 53 -6.19 -7.55 -0.80
N HIS A 54 -5.35 -7.05 0.10
CA HIS A 54 -5.63 -7.03 1.52
C HIS A 54 -6.20 -5.65 1.87
N TYR A 55 -7.48 -5.37 1.62
CA TYR A 55 -8.04 -4.00 1.77
C TYR A 55 -8.38 -3.59 3.22
N HIS A 56 -8.75 -4.56 4.06
CA HIS A 56 -9.08 -4.33 5.47
C HIS A 56 -7.85 -3.87 6.29
N ARG A 57 -6.70 -4.54 6.10
CA ARG A 57 -5.44 -4.26 6.83
C ARG A 57 -4.89 -2.82 6.66
N PRO A 58 -4.75 -2.26 5.45
CA PRO A 58 -4.20 -0.94 5.22
C PRO A 58 -5.12 0.16 5.76
N PHE A 59 -6.44 -0.03 5.81
CA PHE A 59 -7.34 0.94 6.46
C PHE A 59 -7.01 1.10 7.95
N HIS A 60 -6.87 -0.01 8.68
CA HIS A 60 -6.48 0.01 10.10
C HIS A 60 -5.09 0.63 10.30
N LEU A 61 -4.13 0.28 9.45
CA LEU A 61 -2.77 0.86 9.48
C LEU A 61 -2.80 2.39 9.31
N LEU A 62 -3.47 2.86 8.26
CA LEU A 62 -3.55 4.28 7.91
C LEU A 62 -4.32 5.09 8.98
N ASN A 63 -5.41 4.54 9.51
CA ASN A 63 -6.19 5.17 10.57
C ASN A 63 -5.40 5.23 11.90
N ALA A 64 -4.68 4.17 12.26
CA ALA A 64 -3.86 4.10 13.46
C ALA A 64 -2.69 5.09 13.42
N SER A 65 -2.08 5.30 12.25
CA SER A 65 -0.96 6.23 12.10
C SER A 65 -1.34 7.71 12.27
N LYS A 66 -2.64 8.09 12.27
CA LYS A 66 -3.14 9.49 12.28
C LYS A 66 -2.61 10.38 11.12
N ILE A 67 -1.81 9.83 10.21
CA ILE A 67 -1.21 10.51 9.04
C ILE A 67 -2.29 10.85 8.00
N VAL A 68 -3.40 10.10 7.97
CA VAL A 68 -4.57 10.36 7.09
C VAL A 68 -5.13 11.77 7.23
N LEU A 69 -4.95 12.41 8.39
CA LEU A 69 -5.38 13.80 8.59
C LEU A 69 -4.39 14.83 8.03
N ARG A 70 -3.12 14.45 7.86
CA ARG A 70 -2.04 15.36 7.44
C ARG A 70 -1.74 15.34 5.94
N ASP A 71 -1.90 14.20 5.27
CA ASP A 71 -1.53 14.07 3.85
C ASP A 71 -2.69 13.52 3.01
N LEU A 72 -2.97 14.21 1.91
CA LEU A 72 -4.06 13.88 0.98
C LEU A 72 -3.86 12.51 0.32
N ARG A 73 -2.60 12.10 0.05
CA ARG A 73 -2.27 10.81 -0.56
C ARG A 73 -2.71 9.64 0.31
N PHE A 74 -2.48 9.74 1.62
CA PHE A 74 -2.88 8.73 2.60
C PHE A 74 -4.40 8.66 2.74
N ARG A 75 -5.07 9.82 2.71
CA ARG A 75 -6.54 9.88 2.75
C ARG A 75 -7.17 9.27 1.50
N TYR A 76 -6.60 9.56 0.34
CA TYR A 76 -7.05 9.00 -0.92
C TYR A 76 -6.87 7.47 -0.95
N LEU A 77 -5.71 6.97 -0.51
CA LEU A 77 -5.47 5.53 -0.40
C LEU A 77 -6.42 4.87 0.61
N ALA A 78 -6.61 5.46 1.80
CA ALA A 78 -7.56 4.95 2.78
C ALA A 78 -9.00 4.88 2.23
N GLY A 79 -9.44 5.94 1.55
CA GLY A 79 -10.75 5.99 0.91
C GLY A 79 -10.91 4.94 -0.20
N LYS A 80 -9.85 4.69 -0.99
CA LYS A 80 -9.83 3.59 -1.97
C LYS A 80 -9.97 2.23 -1.31
N CYS A 81 -9.19 1.96 -0.27
CA CYS A 81 -9.25 0.69 0.47
C CYS A 81 -10.67 0.44 1.00
N GLN A 82 -11.27 1.45 1.64
CA GLN A 82 -12.61 1.36 2.21
C GLN A 82 -13.68 1.19 1.13
N ALA A 83 -13.57 1.89 0.00
CA ALA A 83 -14.49 1.73 -1.12
C ALA A 83 -14.43 0.31 -1.70
N LEU A 84 -13.23 -0.22 -1.97
CA LEU A 84 -13.08 -1.60 -2.47
C LEU A 84 -13.60 -2.63 -1.49
N GLU A 85 -13.32 -2.47 -0.19
CA GLU A 85 -13.83 -3.34 0.85
C GLU A 85 -15.36 -3.40 0.84
N CYS A 86 -16.04 -2.25 0.86
CA CYS A 86 -17.51 -2.23 0.79
C CYS A 86 -18.04 -2.83 -0.52
N LEU A 87 -17.36 -2.61 -1.65
CA LEU A 87 -17.79 -3.19 -2.93
C LEU A 87 -17.65 -4.72 -2.95
N ILE A 88 -16.59 -5.26 -2.35
CA ILE A 88 -16.33 -6.70 -2.26
C ILE A 88 -17.30 -7.36 -1.27
N GLU A 89 -17.51 -6.76 -0.10
CA GLU A 89 -18.42 -7.28 0.93
C GLU A 89 -19.87 -7.38 0.43
N ASN A 90 -20.30 -6.42 -0.39
CA ASN A 90 -21.64 -6.42 -0.98
C ASN A 90 -21.72 -7.24 -2.29
N HIS A 91 -20.68 -8.03 -2.61
CA HIS A 91 -20.58 -8.83 -3.85
C HIS A 91 -20.78 -8.04 -5.15
N MET A 92 -20.46 -6.73 -5.13
CA MET A 92 -20.68 -5.85 -6.28
C MET A 92 -19.52 -5.85 -7.28
N LEU A 93 -18.35 -6.39 -6.92
CA LEU A 93 -17.26 -6.65 -7.86
C LEU A 93 -16.95 -8.14 -7.96
N THR A 94 -16.84 -8.62 -9.19
CA THR A 94 -16.22 -9.89 -9.52
C THR A 94 -14.69 -9.79 -9.44
N CYS A 95 -13.99 -10.92 -9.28
CA CYS A 95 -12.53 -10.97 -9.28
C CYS A 95 -11.91 -10.37 -10.55
N GLU A 96 -12.58 -10.51 -11.70
CA GLU A 96 -12.14 -9.93 -12.97
C GLU A 96 -12.26 -8.40 -12.98
N GLN A 97 -13.40 -7.86 -12.53
CA GLN A 97 -13.60 -6.41 -12.43
C GLN A 97 -12.61 -5.78 -11.46
N GLU A 98 -12.34 -6.44 -10.34
CA GLU A 98 -11.34 -5.99 -9.36
C GLU A 98 -9.95 -5.93 -10.00
N THR A 99 -9.57 -6.97 -10.75
CA THR A 99 -8.29 -7.02 -11.46
C THR A 99 -8.18 -5.93 -12.51
N SER A 100 -9.25 -5.71 -13.28
CA SER A 100 -9.32 -4.65 -14.28
C SER A 100 -9.19 -3.27 -13.64
N LEU A 101 -9.86 -3.04 -12.51
CA LEU A 101 -9.78 -1.79 -11.75
C LEU A 101 -8.34 -1.56 -11.24
N LEU A 102 -7.73 -2.57 -10.62
CA LEU A 102 -6.35 -2.51 -10.13
C LEU A 102 -5.34 -2.27 -11.26
N SER A 103 -5.53 -2.86 -12.43
CA SER A 103 -4.66 -2.64 -13.59
C SER A 103 -4.79 -1.22 -14.17
N SER A 104 -5.97 -0.60 -14.01
CA SER A 104 -6.23 0.77 -14.44
C SER A 104 -5.76 1.80 -13.41
N LEU A 105 -5.46 1.36 -12.19
CA LEU A 105 -4.94 2.17 -11.10
C LEU A 105 -3.43 2.31 -11.26
N GLU A 106 -2.98 3.37 -11.92
CA GLU A 106 -1.58 3.75 -11.89
C GLU A 106 -1.23 4.28 -10.49
N PHE A 107 -0.44 3.52 -9.74
CA PHE A 107 0.28 4.05 -8.59
C PHE A 107 1.56 4.71 -9.09
N GLY A 108 1.73 5.99 -8.81
CA GLY A 108 2.98 6.67 -9.14
C GLY A 108 4.11 6.09 -8.31
N PHE A 109 5.27 5.83 -8.93
CA PHE A 109 6.49 5.44 -8.21
C PHE A 109 6.96 6.51 -7.22
N GLU A 110 6.42 7.74 -7.31
CA GLU A 110 6.73 8.90 -6.46
C GLU A 110 5.76 9.09 -5.28
N ASP A 111 4.77 8.21 -5.11
CA ASP A 111 3.80 8.35 -4.01
C ASP A 111 4.35 7.92 -2.63
N GLY A 112 5.50 7.22 -2.60
CA GLY A 112 6.24 6.79 -1.40
C GLY A 112 7.53 7.57 -1.18
#